data_AF-A0A8T7BRV2-F1
#
_entry.id   AF-A0A8T7BRV2-F1
#
_cell.length_a   1.000
_cell.length_b   1.000
_cell.length_c   1.000
_cell.angle_alpha   90.00
_cell.angle_beta   90.00
_cell.angle_gamma   90.00
#
_symmetry.space_group_name_H-M   'P 1'
#
loop_
_entity.id
_entity.type
_entity.pdbx_description
1 polymer ?
#
loop_
_entity_poly.entity_id
_entity_poly.type
_entity_poly.pdbx_seq_one_letter_code
_entity_poly.pdbx_strand_id
1 'polypeptide(L)' 'MASVFKTISVAPFSPALGAEIDGVNIARGVGDKQLSEIKQAFSDYGVIFFRDQHIT' A
#
# COMPACT_ATOMS: atom_id res chain seq x y z
N MET A 1 6.20 -10.40 -13.86
CA MET A 1 4.94 -9.63 -13.82
C MET A 1 5.09 -8.51 -12.81
N ALA A 2 5.82 -7.46 -13.17
CA ALA A 2 6.16 -6.39 -12.25
C ALA A 2 6.19 -5.08 -13.03
N SER A 3 5.19 -4.24 -12.84
CA SER A 3 5.32 -2.81 -13.08
C SER A 3 4.28 -2.02 -12.31
N VAL A 4 4.58 -1.00 -11.51
CA VAL A 4 5.77 -0.60 -10.73
C VAL A 4 5.14 0.42 -9.79
N PHE A 5 4.84 0.07 -8.55
CA PHE A 5 4.57 1.09 -7.54
C PHE A 5 5.84 1.95 -7.44
N LYS A 6 5.74 3.24 -7.74
CA LYS A 6 6.90 4.13 -7.84
C LYS A 6 7.21 4.82 -6.51
N THR A 7 6.22 4.90 -5.63
CA THR A 7 6.28 5.68 -4.39
C THR A 7 5.97 4.87 -3.15
N ILE A 8 5.47 3.64 -3.32
CA ILE A 8 5.24 2.67 -2.25
C ILE A 8 5.82 1.31 -2.65
N SER A 9 6.10 0.46 -1.66
CA SER A 9 6.42 -0.95 -1.88
C SER A 9 5.23 -1.80 -1.48
N VAL A 10 4.92 -2.84 -2.24
CA VAL A 10 3.79 -3.73 -1.97
C VAL A 10 4.27 -5.18 -1.95
N ALA A 11 4.10 -5.84 -0.81
CA ALA A 11 4.47 -7.24 -0.60
C ALA A 11 3.21 -8.08 -0.37
N PRO A 12 2.88 -9.04 -1.25
CA PRO A 12 1.75 -9.94 -1.03
C PRO A 12 1.88 -10.69 0.30
N PHE A 13 0.81 -10.72 1.10
CA PHE A 13 0.83 -11.34 2.42
C PHE A 13 0.50 -12.84 2.37
N SER A 14 -0.47 -13.24 1.54
CA SER A 14 -0.81 -14.65 1.32
C SER A 14 -1.16 -14.93 -0.14
N PRO A 15 -1.14 -16.19 -0.60
CA PRO A 15 -1.50 -16.54 -1.97
C PRO A 15 -2.95 -16.21 -2.32
N ALA A 16 -3.85 -16.17 -1.33
CA ALA A 16 -5.28 -16.00 -1.55
C ALA A 16 -5.74 -14.54 -1.47
N LEU A 17 -5.06 -13.71 -0.66
CA LEU A 17 -5.50 -12.36 -0.34
C LEU A 17 -4.49 -11.60 0.52
N GLY A 18 -4.49 -10.28 0.40
CA GLY A 18 -3.76 -9.38 1.27
C GLY A 18 -2.41 -8.91 0.71
N ALA A 19 -2.05 -7.65 0.97
CA ALA A 19 -0.70 -7.15 0.77
C ALA A 19 -0.29 -6.15 1.86
N GLU A 20 0.99 -6.18 2.24
CA GLU A 20 1.61 -5.21 3.10
C GLU A 20 2.20 -4.07 2.26
N ILE A 21 1.88 -2.83 2.64
CA ILE A 21 2.35 -1.61 1.96
C ILE A 21 3.36 -0.89 2.84
N ASP A 22 4.52 -0.60 2.27
CA ASP A 22 5.61 0.17 2.89
C ASP A 22 5.93 1.44 2.06
N GLY A 23 6.72 2.36 2.63
CA GLY A 23 7.13 3.60 1.98
C GLY A 23 6.09 4.74 2.06
N VAL A 24 5.06 4.60 2.89
CA VAL A 24 4.05 5.64 3.12
C VAL A 24 3.73 5.80 4.62
N ASN A 25 3.55 7.05 5.05
CA ASN A 25 3.06 7.39 6.38
C ASN A 25 1.71 8.07 6.26
N ILE A 26 0.63 7.30 6.41
CA ILE A 26 -0.74 7.79 6.26
C ILE A 26 -1.14 8.76 7.39
N ALA A 27 -0.51 8.65 8.57
CA ALA A 27 -0.75 9.55 9.69
C ALA A 27 -0.28 10.99 9.41
N ARG A 28 0.66 11.18 8.48
CA ARG A 28 1.16 12.50 8.05
C ARG A 28 0.51 13.02 6.76
N GLY A 29 -0.49 12.31 6.26
CA GLY A 29 -1.11 12.58 4.97
C GLY A 29 -0.41 11.86 3.82
N VAL A 30 -1.12 11.76 2.69
CA VAL A 30 -0.70 10.98 1.53
C VAL A 30 -0.80 11.86 0.28
N GLY A 31 0.26 11.94 -0.51
CA GLY A 31 0.23 12.66 -1.79
C GLY A 31 -0.57 11.93 -2.86
N ASP A 32 -1.09 12.64 -3.86
CA ASP A 32 -2.01 12.10 -4.88
C ASP A 32 -1.49 10.85 -5.59
N LYS A 33 -0.18 10.81 -5.86
CA LYS A 33 0.45 9.67 -6.52
C LYS A 33 0.51 8.44 -5.62
N GLN A 34 0.90 8.60 -4.36
CA GLN A 34 0.87 7.52 -3.37
C GLN A 34 -0.56 7.03 -3.13
N LEU A 35 -1.54 7.95 -3.06
CA LEU A 35 -2.94 7.58 -2.90
C LEU A 35 -3.46 6.77 -4.09
N SER A 36 -3.08 7.14 -5.31
CA SER A 36 -3.44 6.38 -6.52
C SER A 36 -2.84 4.98 -6.51
N GLU A 37 -1.58 4.86 -6.11
CA GLU A 37 -0.87 3.58 -5.95
C GLU A 37 -1.50 2.71 -4.85
N ILE A 38 -1.89 3.29 -3.71
CA ILE A 38 -2.59 2.58 -2.63
C ILE A 38 -3.95 2.05 -3.09
N LYS A 39 -4.73 2.85 -3.83
CA LYS A 39 -6.02 2.42 -4.38
C LYS A 39 -5.87 1.26 -5.36
N GLN A 40 -4.82 1.30 -6.19
CA GLN A 40 -4.50 0.20 -7.08
C GLN A 40 -4.15 -1.07 -6.27
N ALA A 41 -3.26 -0.97 -5.29
CA ALA A 41 -2.92 -2.11 -4.41
C ALA A 41 -4.16 -2.67 -3.70
N PHE A 42 -5.07 -1.82 -3.22
CA PHE A 42 -6.32 -2.28 -2.63
C PHE A 42 -7.20 -3.05 -3.62
N SER A 43 -7.27 -2.59 -4.87
CA SER A 43 -8.07 -3.24 -5.91
C SER A 43 -7.50 -4.60 -6.32
N ASP A 44 -6.17 -4.72 -6.34
CA ASP A 44 -5.45 -5.93 -6.74
C ASP A 44 -5.44 -6.99 -5.63
N TYR A 45 -5.29 -6.58 -4.37
CA TYR A 45 -5.06 -7.49 -3.23
C TYR A 45 -6.24 -7.62 -2.26
N GLY A 46 -7.27 -6.77 -2.41
CA GLY A 46 -8.53 -6.77 -1.65
C GLY A 46 -8.41 -6.28 -0.20
N VAL A 47 -7.36 -6.68 0.51
CA VAL A 47 -7.02 -6.22 1.86
C VAL A 47 -5.59 -5.71 1.83
N ILE A 48 -5.33 -4.57 2.48
CA ILE A 48 -3.99 -3.99 2.56
C ILE A 48 -3.65 -3.59 3.99
N PHE A 49 -2.38 -3.75 4.35
CA PHE A 49 -1.86 -3.45 5.68
C PHE A 49 -0.82 -2.35 5.61
N PHE A 50 -0.85 -1.43 6.57
CA PHE A 50 0.20 -0.43 6.78
C PHE A 50 0.76 -0.65 8.19
N ARG A 51 2.07 -0.83 8.31
CA ARG A 51 2.73 -0.97 9.62
C ARG A 51 3.23 0.38 10.13
N ASP A 52 3.48 0.44 11.43
CA ASP A 52 4.13 1.56 12.11
C ASP A 52 3.46 2.93 11.89
N GLN A 53 2.13 2.92 11.73
CA GLN A 53 1.34 4.13 11.61
C GLN A 53 0.92 4.64 12.99
N HIS A 54 1.55 5.71 13.45
CA HIS A 54 1.19 6.40 14.68
C HIS A 54 0.07 7.42 14.42
N ILE A 55 -1.18 6.94 14.41
CA ILE A 55 -2.38 7.75 14.20
C ILE A 55 -2.92 8.17 15.58
N THR A 56 -3.12 9.47 15.79
CA THR A 56 -3.71 10.06 17.00
C THR A 56 -5.10 10.60 16.74
#